data_AF-A0A931HM32-F1
#
_entry.id   AF-A0A931HM32-F1
#
_cell.length_a   1.000
_cell.length_b   1.000
_cell.length_c   1.000
_cell.angle_alpha   90.00
_cell.angle_beta   90.00
_cell.angle_gamma   90.00
#
_symmetry.space_group_name_H-M   'P 1'
#
loop_
_entity.id
_entity.type
_entity.pdbx_description
1 polymer ?
#
loop_
_entity_poly.entity_id
_entity_poly.type
_entity_poly.pdbx_seq_one_letter_code
_entity_poly.pdbx_strand_id
1 'polypeptide(L)'
;MSDDNGSAASFFRTLLEEAAGPFVVNLGDDGPELVIEAPEAGDVAVLDTTVSVHDQLDLLVGEQLADIIADHYAHRPFSELADLVDDIREHFGILVPPDAGWAYLVDEIDRYGAAIEKDLFAMPGDERLYDWVRDHLNNPWNRLLRLLPAFPEGGWYFAALGNDDERAQKILEMEQRGELPPPSKRPSLVGWTYERAQLTNMVDSLRRIEHATWGASPKFKGKGGKPPKASPRPQTARERAEEYQALVEHDDIASQVLGSRYTRRLTPSGGS
;
A
#
# COMPACT_ATOMS: atom_id res chain seq x y z
N MET A 1 -23.81 -3.67 3.70
CA MET A 1 -25.11 -3.29 4.27
C MET A 1 -24.82 -2.07 5.10
N SER A 2 -25.37 -0.93 4.71
CA SER A 2 -25.11 0.36 5.35
C SER A 2 -26.27 0.63 6.29
N ASP A 3 -25.98 0.90 7.56
CA ASP A 3 -27.00 1.25 8.55
C ASP A 3 -27.48 2.69 8.32
N ASP A 4 -28.71 2.96 8.74
CA ASP A 4 -29.52 4.17 8.49
C ASP A 4 -28.91 5.51 9.00
N ASN A 5 -27.66 5.51 9.48
CA ASN A 5 -26.89 6.70 9.88
C ASN A 5 -25.75 7.08 8.91
N GLY A 6 -25.62 6.42 7.75
CA GLY A 6 -24.65 6.81 6.73
C GLY A 6 -23.17 6.60 7.08
N SER A 7 -22.86 6.14 8.29
CA SER A 7 -21.54 5.61 8.63
C SER A 7 -21.50 4.14 8.23
N ALA A 8 -20.76 3.80 7.19
CA ALA A 8 -20.38 2.41 6.97
C ALA A 8 -19.60 1.97 8.22
N ALA A 9 -19.97 0.83 8.82
CA ALA A 9 -19.26 0.30 9.99
C ALA A 9 -17.75 0.26 9.71
N SER A 10 -16.97 0.94 10.55
CA SER A 10 -15.51 0.98 10.41
C SER A 10 -14.91 -0.40 10.71
N PHE A 11 -14.18 -0.92 9.74
CA PHE A 11 -13.43 -2.18 9.91
C PHE A 11 -12.31 -1.99 10.93
N PHE A 12 -11.64 -0.84 10.93
CA PHE A 12 -10.59 -0.52 11.88
C PHE A 12 -11.09 -0.53 13.33
N ARG A 13 -12.24 0.11 13.61
CA ARG A 13 -12.84 0.06 14.94
C ARG A 13 -13.21 -1.37 15.33
N THR A 14 -13.84 -2.12 14.42
CA THR A 14 -14.21 -3.52 14.66
C THR A 14 -12.97 -4.36 14.99
N LEU A 15 -11.87 -4.13 14.27
CA LEU A 15 -10.58 -4.79 14.51
C LEU A 15 -10.05 -4.49 15.92
N LEU A 16 -10.09 -3.23 16.37
CA LEU A 16 -9.66 -2.86 17.72
C LEU A 16 -10.51 -3.54 18.79
N GLU A 17 -11.84 -3.49 18.63
CA GLU A 17 -12.81 -4.07 19.57
C GLU A 17 -12.62 -5.59 19.71
N GLU A 18 -12.52 -6.31 18.59
CA GLU A 18 -12.34 -7.76 18.60
C GLU A 18 -10.93 -8.19 19.06
N ALA A 19 -9.92 -7.36 18.80
CA ALA A 19 -8.55 -7.65 19.21
C ALA A 19 -8.34 -7.46 20.71
N ALA A 20 -8.65 -6.27 21.23
CA ALA A 20 -8.27 -5.85 22.58
C ALA A 20 -9.45 -5.90 23.57
N GLY A 21 -10.69 -5.77 23.10
CA GLY A 21 -11.85 -5.54 23.96
C GLY A 21 -11.79 -4.18 24.67
N PRO A 22 -12.76 -3.88 25.56
CA PRO A 22 -12.79 -2.62 26.27
C PRO A 22 -11.63 -2.50 27.26
N PHE A 23 -11.14 -1.27 27.45
CA PHE A 23 -10.15 -0.93 28.47
C PHE A 23 -10.87 -0.52 29.77
N VAL A 24 -10.44 -1.07 30.90
CA VAL A 24 -11.12 -0.83 32.19
C VAL A 24 -10.19 -0.04 33.12
N VAL A 25 -10.68 1.09 33.60
CA VAL A 25 -9.92 2.01 34.47
C VAL A 25 -10.62 2.14 35.81
N ASN A 26 -9.86 1.98 36.90
CA ASN A 26 -10.32 2.25 38.24
C ASN A 26 -9.74 3.58 38.73
N LEU A 27 -10.60 4.58 38.95
CA LEU A 27 -10.21 5.92 39.40
C LEU A 27 -9.90 5.98 40.91
N GLY A 28 -9.07 5.05 41.41
CA GLY A 28 -8.69 4.90 42.82
C GLY A 28 -9.59 3.98 43.65
N ASP A 29 -9.25 3.80 44.94
CA ASP A 29 -9.84 2.78 45.84
C ASP A 29 -11.36 2.92 46.06
N ASP A 30 -11.91 4.13 45.90
CA ASP A 30 -13.34 4.45 46.04
C ASP A 30 -13.94 5.06 44.75
N GLY A 31 -13.20 5.06 43.64
CA GLY A 31 -13.63 5.66 42.36
C GLY A 31 -14.59 4.76 41.57
N PRO A 32 -15.38 5.32 40.62
CA PRO A 32 -16.14 4.50 39.69
C PRO A 32 -15.19 3.73 38.77
N GLU A 33 -15.55 2.48 38.48
CA GLU A 33 -14.96 1.71 37.40
C GLU A 33 -15.49 2.28 36.08
N LEU A 34 -14.58 2.73 35.22
CA LEU A 34 -14.89 3.24 33.89
C LEU A 34 -14.53 2.18 32.86
N VAL A 35 -15.45 1.95 31.92
CA VAL A 35 -15.26 1.08 30.77
C VAL A 35 -15.09 1.97 29.56
N ILE A 36 -13.91 1.89 28.94
CA ILE A 36 -13.53 2.65 27.75
C ILE A 36 -13.61 1.69 26.56
N GLU A 37 -14.54 1.97 25.65
CA GLU A 37 -14.71 1.20 24.42
C GLU A 37 -13.61 1.50 23.39
N ALA A 38 -13.54 0.69 22.33
CA ALA A 38 -12.62 0.96 21.23
C ALA A 38 -12.90 2.35 20.61
N PRO A 39 -11.87 3.19 20.42
CA PRO A 39 -12.05 4.54 19.90
C PRO A 39 -12.56 4.53 18.45
N GLU A 40 -13.28 5.58 18.06
CA GLU A 40 -13.75 5.69 16.69
C GLU A 40 -12.57 5.87 15.72
N ALA A 41 -12.68 5.25 14.55
CA ALA A 41 -11.64 5.33 13.53
C ALA A 41 -11.33 6.78 13.10
N GLY A 42 -12.35 7.62 13.01
CA GLY A 42 -12.18 9.05 12.72
C GLY A 42 -11.36 9.77 13.77
N ASP A 43 -11.55 9.45 15.05
CA ASP A 43 -10.84 10.10 16.16
C ASP A 43 -9.38 9.64 16.22
N VAL A 44 -9.13 8.35 15.98
CA VAL A 44 -7.77 7.80 15.84
C VAL A 44 -7.03 8.47 14.68
N ALA A 45 -7.69 8.71 13.55
CA ALA A 45 -7.10 9.41 12.41
C ALA A 45 -6.68 10.86 12.74
N VAL A 46 -7.36 11.52 13.68
CA VAL A 46 -7.05 12.90 14.09
C VAL A 46 -5.83 12.99 15.01
N LEU A 47 -5.48 11.89 15.72
CA LEU A 47 -4.34 11.83 16.64
C LEU A 47 -3.00 12.27 16.02
N ASP A 48 -2.83 12.15 14.69
CA ASP A 48 -1.63 12.61 13.97
C ASP A 48 -1.33 14.10 14.17
N THR A 49 -2.36 14.89 14.44
CA THR A 49 -2.26 16.35 14.56
C THR A 49 -2.55 16.86 15.98
N THR A 50 -2.95 15.97 16.89
CA THR A 50 -3.36 16.32 18.26
C THR A 50 -2.18 16.23 19.23
N VAL A 51 -1.78 17.37 19.81
CA VAL A 51 -0.63 17.45 20.73
C VAL A 51 -1.06 17.50 22.21
N SER A 52 -2.25 18.02 22.49
CA SER A 52 -2.77 18.16 23.85
C SER A 52 -3.21 16.81 24.42
N VAL A 53 -2.77 16.48 25.64
CA VAL A 53 -3.16 15.23 26.33
C VAL A 53 -4.67 15.20 26.62
N HIS A 54 -5.28 16.35 26.92
CA HIS A 54 -6.73 16.43 27.13
C HIS A 54 -7.50 16.18 25.83
N ASP A 55 -7.03 16.74 24.72
CA ASP A 55 -7.67 16.55 23.41
C ASP A 55 -7.46 15.11 22.93
N GLN A 56 -6.31 14.49 23.22
CA GLN A 56 -6.09 13.07 22.96
C GLN A 56 -7.03 12.20 23.79
N LEU A 57 -7.22 12.53 25.08
CA LEU A 57 -8.17 11.81 25.92
C LEU A 57 -9.58 11.90 25.35
N ASP A 58 -10.03 13.10 24.97
CA ASP A 58 -11.34 13.32 24.33
C ASP A 58 -11.53 12.44 23.09
N LEU A 59 -10.53 12.40 22.20
CA LEU A 59 -10.55 11.52 21.02
C LEU A 59 -10.59 10.02 21.36
N LEU A 60 -10.01 9.59 22.49
CA LEU A 60 -9.91 8.18 22.84
C LEU A 60 -11.12 7.65 23.59
N VAL A 61 -11.78 8.48 24.40
CA VAL A 61 -12.85 8.04 25.30
C VAL A 61 -14.19 8.77 25.07
N GLY A 62 -14.17 9.83 24.26
CA GLY A 62 -15.29 10.74 24.05
C GLY A 62 -15.45 11.79 25.15
N GLU A 63 -15.97 12.96 24.77
CA GLU A 63 -16.08 14.18 25.60
C GLU A 63 -16.62 13.92 27.00
N GLN A 64 -17.70 13.13 27.10
CA GLN A 64 -18.35 12.87 28.39
C GLN A 64 -17.47 12.07 29.37
N LEU A 65 -16.76 11.05 28.91
CA LEU A 65 -15.86 10.27 29.76
C LEU A 65 -14.56 11.03 30.02
N ALA A 66 -14.09 11.80 29.03
CA ALA A 66 -12.90 12.61 29.14
C ALA A 66 -13.05 13.67 30.24
N ASP A 67 -14.22 14.32 30.34
CA ASP A 67 -14.53 15.27 31.41
C ASP A 67 -14.48 14.62 32.79
N ILE A 68 -15.08 13.42 32.95
CA ILE A 68 -15.08 12.69 34.23
C ILE A 68 -13.65 12.34 34.66
N ILE A 69 -12.83 11.86 33.73
CA ILE A 69 -11.43 11.52 33.98
C ILE A 69 -10.65 12.80 34.29
N ALA A 70 -10.80 13.86 33.49
CA ALA A 70 -10.09 15.13 33.69
C ALA A 70 -10.40 15.75 35.06
N ASP A 71 -11.68 15.74 35.49
CA ASP A 71 -12.09 16.21 36.81
C ASP A 71 -11.42 15.41 37.95
N HIS A 72 -11.31 14.08 37.79
CA HIS A 72 -10.64 13.22 38.76
C HIS A 72 -9.13 13.52 38.86
N TYR A 73 -8.49 13.82 37.74
CA TYR A 73 -7.07 14.11 37.66
C TYR A 73 -6.72 15.59 37.87
N ALA A 74 -7.70 16.49 38.04
CA ALA A 74 -7.49 17.94 38.14
C ALA A 74 -6.53 18.39 39.27
N HIS A 75 -6.40 17.58 40.33
CA HIS A 75 -5.54 17.85 41.48
C HIS A 75 -4.34 16.91 41.58
N ARG A 76 -4.13 16.07 40.56
CA ARG A 76 -3.05 15.09 40.49
C ARG A 76 -1.91 15.61 39.60
N PRO A 77 -0.71 15.02 39.67
CA PRO A 77 0.35 15.30 38.72
C PRO A 77 -0.12 15.02 37.29
N PHE A 78 0.12 15.97 36.38
CA PHE A 78 -0.23 15.84 34.96
C PHE A 78 0.37 14.58 34.30
N SER A 79 1.52 14.12 34.77
CA SER A 79 2.14 12.88 34.31
C SER A 79 1.22 11.67 34.49
N GLU A 80 0.43 11.59 35.56
CA GLU A 80 -0.48 10.45 35.77
C GLU A 80 -1.61 10.41 34.74
N LEU A 81 -2.03 11.58 34.21
CA LEU A 81 -3.02 11.64 33.13
C LEU A 81 -2.39 11.26 31.79
N ALA A 82 -1.15 11.72 31.54
CA ALA A 82 -0.40 11.34 30.35
C ALA A 82 -0.13 9.83 30.32
N ASP A 83 0.26 9.24 31.45
CA ASP A 83 0.46 7.79 31.59
C ASP A 83 -0.84 7.03 31.30
N LEU A 84 -2.00 7.51 31.80
CA LEU A 84 -3.30 6.90 31.49
C LEU A 84 -3.64 6.97 29.99
N VAL A 85 -3.38 8.10 29.34
CA VAL A 85 -3.60 8.23 27.88
C VAL A 85 -2.71 7.26 27.12
N ASP A 86 -1.44 7.14 27.52
CA ASP A 86 -0.52 6.19 26.91
C ASP A 86 -0.96 4.74 27.16
N ASP A 87 -1.44 4.39 28.35
CA ASP A 87 -1.99 3.06 28.68
C ASP A 87 -3.21 2.71 27.81
N ILE A 88 -4.14 3.66 27.61
CA ILE A 88 -5.30 3.47 26.71
C ILE A 88 -4.81 3.20 25.28
N ARG A 89 -3.86 4.01 24.82
CA ARG A 89 -3.31 3.87 23.47
C ARG A 89 -2.53 2.58 23.31
N GLU A 90 -1.81 2.14 24.32
CA GLU A 90 -1.07 0.87 24.32
C GLU A 90 -2.04 -0.31 24.26
N HIS A 91 -3.10 -0.30 25.06
CA HIS A 91 -4.13 -1.34 25.07
C HIS A 91 -4.74 -1.57 23.68
N PHE A 92 -5.05 -0.49 22.97
CA PHE A 92 -5.59 -0.55 21.60
C PHE A 92 -4.50 -0.64 20.50
N GLY A 93 -3.22 -0.77 20.85
CA GLY A 93 -2.14 -0.88 19.88
C GLY A 93 -1.92 0.37 19.03
N ILE A 94 -2.31 1.55 19.53
CA ILE A 94 -2.22 2.86 18.88
C ILE A 94 -1.28 3.86 19.58
N LEU A 95 -0.41 3.36 20.46
CA LEU A 95 0.60 4.19 21.13
C LEU A 95 1.68 4.68 20.15
N VAL A 96 2.20 3.78 19.31
CA VAL A 96 3.27 4.09 18.35
C VAL A 96 2.66 4.38 16.97
N PRO A 97 2.68 5.63 16.49
CA PRO A 97 2.13 5.97 15.19
C PRO A 97 2.94 5.33 14.06
N PRO A 98 2.29 4.88 12.98
CA PRO A 98 2.99 4.49 11.76
C PRO A 98 3.62 5.71 11.09
N ASP A 99 4.68 5.50 10.29
CA ASP A 99 5.40 6.58 9.60
C ASP A 99 4.50 7.34 8.61
N ALA A 100 3.46 6.67 8.11
CA ALA A 100 2.46 7.24 7.21
C ALA A 100 1.31 7.98 7.95
N GLY A 101 1.28 7.93 9.28
CA GLY A 101 0.21 8.48 10.12
C GLY A 101 -1.00 7.55 10.30
N TRP A 102 -1.74 7.76 11.38
CA TRP A 102 -3.00 7.09 11.69
C TRP A 102 -4.05 7.31 10.62
N ALA A 103 -4.17 8.53 10.08
CA ALA A 103 -5.16 8.82 9.05
C ALA A 103 -5.01 7.93 7.82
N TYR A 104 -3.77 7.66 7.40
CA TYR A 104 -3.49 6.75 6.29
C TYR A 104 -3.82 5.31 6.65
N LEU A 105 -3.36 4.83 7.81
CA LEU A 105 -3.58 3.44 8.23
C LEU A 105 -5.07 3.14 8.39
N VAL A 106 -5.81 4.02 9.06
CA VAL A 106 -7.25 3.88 9.26
C VAL A 106 -7.97 3.79 7.93
N ASP A 107 -7.71 4.72 6.99
CA ASP A 107 -8.33 4.69 5.65
C ASP A 107 -7.99 3.40 4.90
N GLU A 108 -6.75 2.92 4.97
CA GLU A 108 -6.32 1.70 4.30
C GLU A 108 -7.00 0.45 4.91
N ILE A 109 -7.13 0.38 6.24
CA ILE A 109 -7.80 -0.73 6.93
C ILE A 109 -9.32 -0.68 6.75
N ASP A 110 -9.95 0.48 6.79
CA ASP A 110 -11.40 0.61 6.58
C ASP A 110 -11.79 0.25 5.13
N ARG A 111 -11.00 0.68 4.15
CA ARG A 111 -11.27 0.36 2.74
C ARG A 111 -10.93 -1.08 2.38
N TYR A 112 -9.83 -1.62 2.90
CA TYR A 112 -9.27 -2.88 2.39
C TYR A 112 -9.01 -3.95 3.46
N GLY A 113 -9.35 -3.73 4.72
CA GLY A 113 -9.06 -4.63 5.84
C GLY A 113 -9.48 -6.08 5.59
N ALA A 114 -10.70 -6.30 5.12
CA ALA A 114 -11.20 -7.64 4.77
C ALA A 114 -10.41 -8.32 3.64
N ALA A 115 -9.86 -7.55 2.70
CA ALA A 115 -9.02 -8.07 1.63
C ALA A 115 -7.58 -8.35 2.13
N ILE A 116 -7.07 -7.47 2.98
CA ILE A 116 -5.78 -7.63 3.67
C ILE A 116 -5.78 -8.91 4.51
N GLU A 117 -6.82 -9.15 5.32
CA GLU A 117 -6.92 -10.39 6.13
C GLU A 117 -6.88 -11.65 5.28
N LYS A 118 -7.60 -11.67 4.15
CA LYS A 118 -7.60 -12.84 3.26
C LYS A 118 -6.22 -13.14 2.70
N ASP A 119 -5.45 -12.11 2.34
CA ASP A 119 -4.08 -12.31 1.87
C ASP A 119 -3.14 -12.72 3.02
N LEU A 120 -3.32 -12.20 4.24
CA LEU A 120 -2.58 -12.61 5.42
C LEU A 120 -2.82 -14.09 5.78
N PHE A 121 -4.07 -14.57 5.72
CA PHE A 121 -4.38 -15.99 5.96
C PHE A 121 -3.72 -16.94 4.96
N ALA A 122 -3.36 -16.45 3.77
CA ALA A 122 -2.65 -17.24 2.77
C ALA A 122 -1.13 -17.25 3.00
N MET A 123 -0.60 -16.45 3.92
CA MET A 123 0.83 -16.37 4.20
C MET A 123 1.33 -17.52 5.08
N PRO A 124 2.58 -17.97 4.88
CA PRO A 124 3.23 -18.89 5.80
C PRO A 124 3.42 -18.21 7.17
N GLY A 125 2.61 -18.57 8.16
CA GLY A 125 2.65 -17.98 9.49
C GLY A 125 1.29 -17.81 10.15
N ASP A 126 0.18 -17.92 9.39
CA ASP A 126 -1.17 -17.61 9.87
C ASP A 126 -1.24 -16.24 10.56
N GLU A 127 -0.58 -15.23 9.93
CA GLU A 127 -0.61 -13.86 10.42
C GLU A 127 -2.05 -13.33 10.38
N ARG A 128 -2.47 -12.60 11.41
CA ARG A 128 -3.82 -12.02 11.52
C ARG A 128 -3.72 -10.54 11.82
N LEU A 129 -4.66 -9.74 11.29
CA LEU A 129 -4.67 -8.30 11.60
C LEU A 129 -4.74 -8.03 13.11
N TYR A 130 -5.42 -8.88 13.87
CA TYR A 130 -5.49 -8.78 15.33
C TYR A 130 -4.10 -8.78 16.02
N ASP A 131 -3.08 -9.38 15.40
CA ASP A 131 -1.73 -9.48 15.97
C ASP A 131 -1.02 -8.12 16.01
N TRP A 132 -1.39 -7.18 15.13
CA TRP A 132 -0.88 -5.81 15.13
C TRP A 132 -1.46 -4.95 16.24
N VAL A 133 -2.60 -5.35 16.81
CA VAL A 133 -3.19 -4.71 17.98
C VAL A 133 -2.68 -5.37 19.26
N ARG A 134 -2.82 -6.71 19.34
CA ARG A 134 -2.51 -7.51 20.53
C ARG A 134 -1.01 -7.59 20.85
N ASP A 135 -0.16 -7.62 19.83
CA ASP A 135 1.29 -7.77 19.97
C ASP A 135 2.01 -6.65 19.22
N HIS A 136 1.49 -5.43 19.34
CA HIS A 136 1.97 -4.24 18.62
C HIS A 136 3.45 -3.92 18.88
N LEU A 137 4.03 -4.39 20.00
CA LEU A 137 5.46 -4.28 20.30
C LEU A 137 6.34 -5.12 19.37
N ASN A 138 5.90 -6.33 19.00
CA ASN A 138 6.63 -7.20 18.05
C ASN A 138 6.09 -7.04 16.61
N ASN A 139 4.86 -6.57 16.47
CA ASN A 139 4.16 -6.33 15.22
C ASN A 139 3.75 -4.84 15.10
N PRO A 140 4.70 -3.92 14.92
CA PRO A 140 4.36 -2.52 14.72
C PRO A 140 3.61 -2.33 13.39
N TRP A 141 2.71 -1.36 13.31
CA TRP A 141 1.95 -1.05 12.09
C TRP A 141 2.84 -0.79 10.85
N ASN A 142 4.03 -0.23 11.05
CA ASN A 142 5.04 -0.08 10.00
C ASN A 142 5.49 -1.42 9.38
N ARG A 143 5.37 -2.54 10.09
CA ARG A 143 5.56 -3.88 9.52
C ARG A 143 4.43 -4.21 8.54
N LEU A 144 3.17 -3.98 8.93
CA LEU A 144 2.02 -4.22 8.06
C LEU A 144 2.14 -3.39 6.78
N LEU A 145 2.40 -2.08 6.91
CA LEU A 145 2.51 -1.18 5.77
C LEU A 145 3.65 -1.54 4.80
N ARG A 146 4.75 -2.13 5.28
CA ARG A 146 5.82 -2.66 4.43
C ARG A 146 5.45 -3.98 3.76
N LEU A 147 4.51 -4.72 4.33
CA LEU A 147 4.07 -6.02 3.86
C LEU A 147 2.96 -5.91 2.80
N LEU A 148 2.08 -4.88 2.88
CA LEU A 148 1.02 -4.65 1.89
C LEU A 148 1.52 -4.62 0.43
N PRO A 149 2.61 -3.90 0.08
CA PRO A 149 3.12 -3.89 -1.30
C PRO A 149 3.77 -5.21 -1.71
N ALA A 150 4.14 -6.06 -0.74
CA ALA A 150 4.76 -7.36 -0.97
C ALA A 150 3.73 -8.49 -1.09
N PHE A 151 2.43 -8.20 -0.97
CA PHE A 151 1.39 -9.18 -1.20
C PHE A 151 1.45 -9.78 -2.62
N PRO A 152 0.94 -11.01 -2.81
CA PRO A 152 0.93 -11.63 -4.12
C PRO A 152 0.20 -10.77 -5.15
N GLU A 153 0.84 -10.52 -6.31
CA GLU A 153 0.18 -9.86 -7.43
C GLU A 153 -1.05 -10.67 -7.87
N GLY A 154 -2.23 -10.04 -7.81
CA GLY A 154 -3.52 -10.70 -8.06
C GLY A 154 -4.18 -11.32 -6.82
N GLY A 155 -3.61 -11.09 -5.63
CA GLY A 155 -4.25 -11.36 -4.34
C GLY A 155 -5.47 -10.46 -4.08
N TRP A 156 -6.15 -10.71 -2.97
CA TRP A 156 -7.38 -10.01 -2.61
C TRP A 156 -7.18 -8.51 -2.43
N TYR A 157 -6.09 -8.10 -1.79
CA TYR A 157 -5.76 -6.69 -1.58
C TYR A 157 -5.51 -5.97 -2.90
N PHE A 158 -4.69 -6.52 -3.80
CA PHE A 158 -4.46 -5.92 -5.11
C PHE A 158 -5.71 -5.92 -6.00
N ALA A 159 -6.58 -6.93 -5.87
CA ALA A 159 -7.87 -6.94 -6.54
C ALA A 159 -8.82 -5.86 -5.99
N ALA A 160 -8.81 -5.62 -4.67
CA ALA A 160 -9.60 -4.55 -4.05
C ALA A 160 -9.10 -3.18 -4.51
N LEU A 161 -7.78 -2.94 -4.49
CA LEU A 161 -7.15 -1.73 -5.02
C LEU A 161 -7.49 -1.51 -6.50
N GLY A 162 -7.46 -2.56 -7.31
CA GLY A 162 -7.78 -2.48 -8.74
C GLY A 162 -9.25 -2.19 -9.06
N ASN A 163 -10.14 -2.37 -8.09
CA ASN A 163 -11.57 -2.08 -8.20
C ASN A 163 -11.99 -0.78 -7.47
N ASP A 164 -11.03 -0.04 -6.89
CA ASP A 164 -11.30 1.24 -6.23
C ASP A 164 -11.23 2.39 -7.25
N ASP A 165 -12.40 2.77 -7.76
CA ASP A 165 -12.54 3.84 -8.75
C ASP A 165 -12.13 5.21 -8.20
N GLU A 166 -12.37 5.50 -6.92
CA GLU A 166 -12.01 6.77 -6.30
C GLU A 166 -10.49 6.94 -6.21
N ARG A 167 -9.81 5.90 -5.74
CA ARG A 167 -8.34 5.85 -5.68
C ARG A 167 -7.74 5.94 -7.07
N ALA A 168 -8.32 5.23 -8.05
CA ALA A 168 -7.88 5.29 -9.44
C ALA A 168 -8.00 6.70 -10.02
N GLN A 169 -9.12 7.40 -9.78
CA GLN A 169 -9.31 8.79 -10.20
C GLN A 169 -8.28 9.73 -9.57
N LYS A 170 -8.04 9.60 -8.25
CA LYS A 170 -7.05 10.42 -7.54
C LYS A 170 -5.64 10.21 -8.09
N ILE A 171 -5.25 8.97 -8.40
CA ILE A 171 -3.95 8.67 -9.02
C ILE A 171 -3.84 9.31 -10.41
N LEU A 172 -4.88 9.20 -11.24
CA LEU A 172 -4.89 9.83 -12.56
C LEU A 172 -4.79 11.36 -12.49
N GLU A 173 -5.42 11.99 -11.50
CA GLU A 173 -5.28 13.44 -11.27
C GLU A 173 -3.85 13.81 -10.87
N MET A 174 -3.22 13.05 -9.98
CA MET A 174 -1.82 13.26 -9.58
C MET A 174 -0.84 13.06 -10.75
N GLU A 175 -1.08 12.07 -11.61
CA GLU A 175 -0.33 11.88 -12.86
C GLU A 175 -0.49 13.06 -13.81
N GLN A 176 -1.71 13.60 -13.96
CA GLN A 176 -1.98 14.77 -14.81
C GLN A 176 -1.30 16.04 -14.28
N ARG A 177 -1.17 16.18 -12.95
CA ARG A 177 -0.43 17.27 -12.31
C ARG A 177 1.08 17.09 -12.36
N GLY A 178 1.57 15.92 -12.78
CA GLY A 178 2.99 15.59 -12.84
C GLY A 178 3.61 15.27 -11.47
N GLU A 179 2.80 15.02 -10.45
CA GLU A 179 3.25 14.61 -9.12
C GLU A 179 3.71 13.14 -9.12
N LEU A 180 3.10 12.33 -10.00
CA LEU A 180 3.46 10.92 -10.20
C LEU A 180 3.94 10.67 -11.64
N PRO A 181 4.98 9.85 -11.83
CA PRO A 181 5.39 9.42 -13.16
C PRO A 181 4.31 8.51 -13.76
N PRO A 182 4.11 8.54 -15.09
CA PRO A 182 3.16 7.66 -15.74
C PRO A 182 3.58 6.19 -15.56
N PRO A 183 2.62 5.26 -15.51
CA PRO A 183 2.91 3.86 -15.25
C PRO A 183 3.84 3.28 -16.32
N SER A 184 4.79 2.46 -15.88
CA SER A 184 5.67 1.72 -16.78
C SER A 184 4.85 0.78 -17.65
N LYS A 185 5.08 0.82 -18.97
CA LYS A 185 4.52 -0.16 -19.93
C LYS A 185 5.11 -1.56 -19.77
N ARG A 186 6.21 -1.69 -19.03
CA ARG A 186 6.86 -2.98 -18.76
C ARG A 186 6.35 -3.53 -17.43
N PRO A 187 6.02 -4.83 -17.37
CA PRO A 187 5.62 -5.47 -16.13
C PRO A 187 6.77 -5.47 -15.10
N SER A 188 6.41 -5.66 -13.84
CA SER A 188 7.37 -5.78 -12.73
C SER A 188 8.26 -7.02 -12.88
N LEU A 189 9.46 -6.95 -12.31
CA LEU A 189 10.30 -8.15 -12.09
C LEU A 189 9.72 -9.01 -10.96
N VAL A 190 9.09 -8.38 -9.97
CA VAL A 190 8.39 -9.07 -8.89
C VAL A 190 7.22 -9.83 -9.52
N GLY A 191 7.03 -11.09 -9.11
CA GLY A 191 5.98 -11.95 -9.69
C GLY A 191 6.26 -12.45 -11.12
N TRP A 192 7.33 -12.02 -11.79
CA TRP A 192 7.70 -12.54 -13.11
C TRP A 192 8.44 -13.89 -13.01
N THR A 193 7.65 -14.94 -12.84
CA THR A 193 8.18 -16.31 -12.72
C THR A 193 8.58 -16.89 -14.07
N TYR A 194 9.37 -17.98 -14.05
CA TYR A 194 9.67 -18.76 -15.24
C TYR A 194 8.40 -19.22 -15.98
N GLU A 195 7.37 -19.63 -15.24
CA GLU A 195 6.08 -20.03 -15.79
C GLU A 195 5.39 -18.88 -16.52
N ARG A 196 5.29 -17.69 -15.91
CA ARG A 196 4.75 -16.49 -16.58
C ARG A 196 5.55 -16.13 -17.83
N ALA A 197 6.88 -16.28 -17.78
CA ALA A 197 7.74 -16.06 -18.94
C ALA A 197 7.46 -17.06 -20.08
N GLN A 198 7.29 -18.35 -19.76
CA GLN A 198 6.92 -19.39 -20.73
C GLN A 198 5.54 -19.14 -21.33
N LEU A 199 4.54 -18.82 -20.51
CA LEU A 199 3.20 -18.47 -20.97
C LEU A 199 3.24 -17.26 -21.92
N THR A 200 4.02 -16.23 -21.57
CA THR A 200 4.21 -15.05 -22.45
C THR A 200 4.85 -15.45 -23.78
N ASN A 201 5.86 -16.32 -23.77
CA ASN A 201 6.48 -16.83 -24.99
C ASN A 201 5.51 -17.66 -25.85
N MET A 202 4.64 -18.44 -25.21
CA MET A 202 3.58 -19.19 -25.90
C MET A 202 2.59 -18.23 -26.59
N VAL A 203 2.11 -17.20 -25.88
CA VAL A 203 1.21 -16.18 -26.44
C VAL A 203 1.87 -15.44 -27.61
N ASP A 204 3.12 -15.02 -27.46
CA ASP A 204 3.88 -14.36 -28.53
C ASP A 204 4.03 -15.29 -29.77
N SER A 205 4.25 -16.58 -29.55
CA SER A 205 4.37 -17.58 -30.62
C SER A 205 3.04 -17.80 -31.33
N LEU A 206 1.93 -17.90 -30.59
CA LEU A 206 0.59 -18.04 -31.15
C LEU A 206 0.21 -16.83 -32.00
N ARG A 207 0.50 -15.61 -31.54
CA ARG A 207 0.28 -14.37 -32.32
C ARG A 207 1.06 -14.37 -33.63
N ARG A 208 2.30 -14.89 -33.62
CA ARG A 208 3.10 -15.01 -34.85
C ARG A 208 2.55 -16.07 -35.79
N ILE A 209 2.07 -17.20 -35.27
CA ILE A 209 1.43 -18.24 -36.08
C ILE A 209 0.15 -17.69 -36.72
N GLU A 210 -0.68 -16.98 -35.96
CA GLU A 210 -1.88 -16.32 -36.45
C GLU A 210 -1.54 -15.33 -37.57
N HIS A 211 -0.56 -14.45 -37.35
CA HIS A 211 -0.08 -13.48 -38.34
C HIS A 211 0.44 -14.17 -39.62
N ALA A 212 1.25 -15.23 -39.48
CA ALA A 212 1.77 -15.99 -40.59
C ALA A 212 0.65 -16.69 -41.38
N THR A 213 -0.32 -17.28 -40.69
CA THR A 213 -1.48 -17.95 -41.29
C THR A 213 -2.33 -16.95 -42.08
N TRP A 214 -2.57 -15.77 -41.51
CA TRP A 214 -3.27 -14.68 -42.19
C TRP A 214 -2.48 -14.17 -43.41
N GLY A 215 -1.17 -13.96 -43.26
CA GLY A 215 -0.30 -13.50 -44.35
C GLY A 215 -0.12 -14.51 -45.49
N ALA A 216 -0.21 -15.81 -45.18
CA ALA A 216 -0.17 -16.90 -46.16
C ALA A 216 -1.51 -17.10 -46.90
N SER A 217 -2.61 -16.59 -46.36
CA SER A 217 -3.93 -16.69 -47.00
C SER A 217 -3.94 -16.02 -48.38
N PRO A 218 -4.40 -16.69 -49.44
CA PRO A 218 -4.48 -16.11 -50.79
C PRO A 218 -5.30 -14.81 -50.84
N LYS A 219 -6.29 -14.66 -49.94
CA LYS A 219 -7.14 -13.46 -49.85
C LYS A 219 -6.43 -12.23 -49.26
N PHE A 220 -5.40 -12.45 -48.44
CA PHE A 220 -4.70 -11.38 -47.70
C PHE A 220 -3.20 -11.34 -47.99
N LYS A 221 -2.74 -12.11 -48.98
CA LYS A 221 -1.34 -12.16 -49.42
C LYS A 221 -0.82 -10.76 -49.71
N GLY A 222 0.25 -10.37 -49.02
CA GLY A 222 0.87 -9.04 -49.12
C GLY A 222 0.17 -7.92 -48.32
N LYS A 223 -0.98 -8.19 -47.67
CA LYS A 223 -1.73 -7.23 -46.84
C LYS A 223 -1.57 -7.44 -45.33
N GLY A 224 -0.75 -8.40 -44.90
CA GLY A 224 -0.62 -8.83 -43.51
C GLY A 224 -0.02 -7.82 -42.52
N GLY A 225 0.37 -6.61 -42.95
CA GLY A 225 0.98 -5.63 -42.05
C GLY A 225 2.29 -6.09 -41.42
N LYS A 226 2.77 -5.35 -40.41
CA LYS A 226 4.00 -5.71 -39.68
C LYS A 226 3.74 -6.89 -38.74
N PRO A 227 4.73 -7.78 -38.54
CA PRO A 227 4.59 -8.87 -37.59
C PRO A 227 4.33 -8.31 -36.17
N PRO A 228 3.59 -9.05 -35.34
CA PRO A 228 3.32 -8.65 -33.97
C PRO A 228 4.62 -8.47 -33.19
N LYS A 229 4.72 -7.36 -32.45
CA LYS A 229 5.85 -7.12 -31.54
C LYS A 229 5.77 -8.09 -30.37
N ALA A 230 6.93 -8.43 -29.80
CA ALA A 230 6.98 -9.20 -28.57
C ALA A 230 6.23 -8.45 -27.46
N SER A 231 5.50 -9.20 -26.62
CA SER A 231 4.82 -8.62 -25.47
C SER A 231 5.84 -7.97 -24.52
N PRO A 232 5.45 -6.90 -23.80
CA PRO A 232 6.33 -6.26 -22.82
C PRO A 232 6.83 -7.28 -21.79
N ARG A 233 8.11 -7.16 -21.42
CA ARG A 233 8.78 -8.03 -20.44
C ARG A 233 9.46 -7.14 -19.42
N PRO A 234 9.62 -7.62 -18.17
CA PRO A 234 10.47 -6.90 -17.24
C PRO A 234 11.89 -6.93 -17.77
N GLN A 235 12.67 -5.91 -17.40
CA GLN A 235 14.06 -5.82 -17.81
C GLN A 235 14.94 -5.95 -16.57
N THR A 236 15.82 -6.94 -16.60
CA THR A 236 16.80 -7.10 -15.53
C THR A 236 17.86 -6.01 -15.60
N ALA A 237 18.55 -5.77 -14.47
CA ALA A 237 19.69 -4.83 -14.46
C ALA A 237 20.78 -5.25 -15.45
N ARG A 238 21.01 -6.56 -15.60
CA ARG A 238 21.95 -7.12 -16.57
C ARG A 238 21.56 -6.81 -18.01
N GLU A 239 20.31 -7.06 -18.39
CA GLU A 239 19.82 -6.76 -19.74
C GLU A 239 19.87 -5.25 -20.04
N ARG A 240 19.59 -4.39 -19.05
CA ARG A 240 19.78 -2.93 -19.21
C ARG A 240 21.24 -2.57 -19.50
N ALA A 241 22.18 -3.20 -18.80
CA ALA A 241 23.61 -2.96 -19.00
C ALA A 241 24.09 -3.49 -20.37
N GLU A 242 23.63 -4.67 -20.78
CA GLU A 242 23.95 -5.25 -22.10
C GLU A 242 23.38 -4.39 -23.24
N GLU A 243 22.13 -3.92 -23.12
CA GLU A 243 21.53 -3.01 -24.11
C GLU A 243 22.28 -1.68 -24.18
N TYR A 244 22.69 -1.12 -23.03
CA TYR A 244 23.50 0.08 -22.99
C TYR A 244 24.85 -0.11 -23.68
N GLN A 245 25.55 -1.21 -23.41
CA GLN A 245 26.83 -1.53 -24.06
C GLN A 245 26.66 -1.69 -25.58
N ALA A 246 25.63 -2.43 -26.01
CA ALA A 246 25.35 -2.60 -27.44
C ALA A 246 25.03 -1.26 -28.15
N LEU A 247 24.36 -0.33 -27.46
CA LEU A 247 24.11 1.02 -28.00
C LEU A 247 25.39 1.84 -28.10
N VAL A 248 26.29 1.75 -27.12
CA VAL A 248 27.61 2.40 -27.16
C VAL A 248 28.45 1.84 -28.32
N GLU A 249 28.54 0.52 -28.45
CA GLU A 249 29.24 -0.14 -29.56
C GLU A 249 28.65 0.23 -30.92
N HIS A 250 27.32 0.25 -31.02
CA HIS A 250 26.63 0.70 -32.22
C HIS A 250 26.98 2.16 -32.55
N ASP A 251 26.97 3.06 -31.56
CA ASP A 251 27.33 4.46 -31.74
C ASP A 251 28.79 4.62 -32.18
N ASP A 252 29.69 3.80 -31.64
CA ASP A 252 31.10 3.77 -32.03
C ASP A 252 31.26 3.30 -33.49
N ILE A 253 30.68 2.15 -33.85
CA ILE A 253 30.72 1.62 -35.22
C ILE A 253 30.07 2.58 -36.21
N ALA A 254 28.88 3.09 -35.90
CA ALA A 254 28.15 4.01 -36.76
C ALA A 254 28.92 5.33 -36.95
N SER A 255 29.57 5.84 -35.90
CA SER A 255 30.44 7.02 -36.01
C SER A 255 31.68 6.78 -36.86
N GLN A 256 32.26 5.57 -36.84
CA GLN A 256 33.38 5.21 -37.71
C GLN A 256 32.95 5.06 -39.18
N VAL A 257 31.78 4.48 -39.45
CA VAL A 257 31.28 4.22 -40.81
C VAL A 257 30.70 5.48 -41.47
N LEU A 258 29.95 6.29 -40.72
CA LEU A 258 29.21 7.44 -41.25
C LEU A 258 29.87 8.79 -40.93
N GLY A 259 30.90 8.80 -40.07
CA GLY A 259 31.67 10.00 -39.73
C GLY A 259 30.79 11.12 -39.17
N SER A 260 30.98 12.34 -39.67
CA SER A 260 30.28 13.56 -39.24
C SER A 260 28.77 13.57 -39.51
N ARG A 261 28.24 12.58 -40.26
CA ARG A 261 26.80 12.48 -40.55
C ARG A 261 26.03 11.70 -39.48
N TYR A 262 26.71 11.06 -38.54
CA TYR A 262 26.07 10.32 -37.46
C TYR A 262 26.02 11.14 -36.18
N THR A 263 24.81 11.36 -35.66
CA THR A 263 24.60 11.92 -34.33
C THR A 263 24.48 10.77 -33.33
N ARG A 264 25.43 10.70 -32.37
CA ARG A 264 25.38 9.69 -31.30
C ARG A 264 24.09 9.83 -30.50
N ARG A 265 23.54 8.69 -30.09
CA ARG A 265 22.31 8.60 -29.30
C ARG A 265 22.60 8.66 -27.80
N LEU A 266 23.79 8.24 -27.40
CA LEU A 266 24.28 8.35 -26.03
C LEU A 266 25.50 9.28 -25.99
N THR A 267 25.41 10.35 -25.22
CA THR A 267 26.58 11.13 -24.81
C THR A 267 27.25 10.41 -23.65
N PRO A 268 28.55 10.06 -23.72
CA PRO A 268 29.23 9.51 -22.56
C PRO A 268 29.15 10.56 -21.44
N SER A 269 28.64 10.17 -20.28
CA SER A 269 28.72 10.98 -19.07
C SER A 269 30.21 11.22 -18.79
N GLY A 270 30.68 12.43 -19.09
CA GLY A 270 32.07 12.82 -18.90
C GLY A 270 32.45 12.65 -17.43
N GLY A 271 33.39 11.75 -17.16
CA GLY A 271 34.10 11.73 -15.89
C GLY A 271 34.84 13.05 -15.72
N SER A 272 34.59 13.72 -14.60
CA SER A 272 35.53 14.63 -13.95
C SER A 272 36.24 13.87 -12.84
#